data_AF-A0A5C1QPB8-F1
#
_entry.id   AF-A0A5C1QPB8-F1
#
_cell.length_a   1.000
_cell.length_b   1.000
_cell.length_c   1.000
_cell.angle_alpha   90.00
_cell.angle_beta   90.00
_cell.angle_gamma   90.00
#
_symmetry.space_group_name_H-M   'P 1'
#
loop_
_entity.id
_entity.type
_entity.pdbx_description
1 polymer ?
#
loop_
_entity_poly.entity_id
_entity_poly.type
_entity_poly.pdbx_seq_one_letter_code
_entity_poly.pdbx_strand_id
1 'polypeptide(L)'
;MKTNRRSQKHRADKYSRRAAVMLEQFHWEKAESHFLALMETAVLTIEEIRELTWAQVRTSYEGIVILDRVIPLKEEYLESMRSVLETRIGFYGEDLNSSDGSPRLFSKESLKVITKELDQFKE
;
A
#
# COMPACT_ATOMS: atom_id res chain seq x y z
N MET A 1 20.79 0.07 16.08
CA MET A 1 19.74 -0.40 17.01
C MET A 1 19.09 -1.64 16.41
N LYS A 2 19.11 -2.80 17.09
CA LYS A 2 18.44 -4.02 16.62
C LYS A 2 16.94 -3.88 16.90
N THR A 3 16.16 -3.46 15.92
CA THR A 3 14.70 -3.44 16.00
C THR A 3 14.21 -4.86 16.23
N ASN A 4 13.48 -5.06 17.32
CA ASN A 4 13.09 -6.38 17.81
C ASN A 4 12.03 -6.97 16.85
N ARG A 5 12.40 -7.91 15.98
CA ARG A 5 11.54 -8.49 14.91
C ARG A 5 10.15 -8.91 15.40
N ARG A 6 10.04 -9.38 16.65
CA ARG A 6 8.77 -9.79 17.27
C ARG A 6 7.81 -8.62 17.50
N SER A 7 8.33 -7.43 17.78
CA SER A 7 7.55 -6.20 17.96
C SER A 7 7.04 -5.65 16.62
N GLN A 8 7.84 -5.73 15.55
CA GLN A 8 7.41 -5.32 14.21
C GLN A 8 6.31 -6.22 13.66
N LYS A 9 6.41 -7.54 13.85
CA LYS A 9 5.34 -8.48 13.44
C LYS A 9 4.01 -8.20 14.16
N HIS A 10 4.04 -8.01 15.48
CA HIS A 10 2.84 -7.68 16.24
C HIS A 10 2.20 -6.35 15.82
N ARG A 11 3.01 -5.37 15.40
CA ARG A 11 2.50 -4.10 14.87
C ARG A 11 1.88 -4.29 13.48
N ALA A 12 2.51 -5.05 12.59
CA ALA A 12 1.96 -5.35 11.27
C ALA A 12 0.60 -6.06 11.37
N ASP A 13 0.49 -7.08 12.23
CA ASP A 13 -0.77 -7.80 12.45
C ASP A 13 -1.88 -6.89 13.01
N LYS A 14 -1.52 -5.93 13.88
CA LYS A 14 -2.46 -4.96 14.44
C LYS A 14 -2.96 -3.99 13.37
N TYR A 15 -2.06 -3.45 12.54
CA TYR A 15 -2.46 -2.52 11.49
C TYR A 15 -3.24 -3.20 10.36
N SER A 16 -2.94 -4.46 10.05
CA SER A 16 -3.68 -5.25 9.07
C SER A 16 -5.16 -5.36 9.42
N ARG A 17 -5.49 -5.70 10.67
CA ARG A 17 -6.89 -5.79 11.13
C ARG A 17 -7.61 -4.45 11.06
N ARG A 18 -6.95 -3.39 11.55
CA ARG A 18 -7.50 -2.03 11.49
C ARG A 18 -7.77 -1.61 10.04
N ALA A 19 -6.84 -1.89 9.13
CA ALA A 19 -7.00 -1.57 7.73
C ALA A 19 -8.18 -2.30 7.10
N ALA A 20 -8.37 -3.60 7.41
CA ALA A 20 -9.53 -4.37 6.94
C ALA A 20 -10.86 -3.71 7.38
N VAL A 21 -10.97 -3.39 8.68
CA VAL A 21 -12.18 -2.75 9.23
C VAL A 21 -12.41 -1.37 8.62
N MET A 22 -11.36 -0.58 8.45
CA MET A 22 -11.45 0.76 7.86
C MET A 22 -11.88 0.73 6.39
N LEU A 23 -11.43 -0.27 5.62
CA LEU A 23 -11.86 -0.48 4.24
C LEU A 23 -13.35 -0.82 4.16
N GLU A 24 -13.87 -1.60 5.11
CA GLU A 24 -15.27 -2.00 5.13
C GLU A 24 -16.21 -0.87 5.58
N GLN A 25 -15.76 -0.01 6.50
CA GLN A 25 -16.62 0.96 7.17
C GLN A 25 -16.65 2.36 6.52
N PHE A 26 -15.61 2.74 5.78
CA PHE A 26 -15.44 4.11 5.29
C PHE A 26 -15.16 4.17 3.79
N HIS A 27 -15.48 5.31 3.20
CA HIS A 27 -15.10 5.62 1.82
C HIS A 27 -13.78 6.38 1.84
N TRP A 28 -12.82 5.90 1.07
CA TRP A 28 -11.46 6.42 0.99
C TRP A 28 -11.16 6.89 -0.43
N GLU A 29 -10.23 7.84 -0.56
CA GLU A 29 -9.70 8.17 -1.88
C GLU A 29 -8.96 6.96 -2.46
N LYS A 30 -8.86 6.91 -3.80
CA LYS A 30 -8.27 5.77 -4.51
C LYS A 30 -6.92 5.38 -3.91
N ALA A 31 -6.00 6.33 -3.73
CA ALA A 31 -4.67 6.05 -3.18
C ALA A 31 -4.71 5.52 -1.73
N GLU A 32 -5.63 6.04 -0.92
CA GLU A 32 -5.78 5.65 0.48
C GLU A 32 -6.35 4.22 0.60
N SER A 33 -7.37 3.88 -0.20
CA SER A 33 -7.91 2.53 -0.28
C SER A 33 -6.82 1.51 -0.64
N HIS A 34 -5.96 1.84 -1.62
CA HIS A 34 -4.86 0.95 -2.01
C HIS A 34 -3.82 0.80 -0.91
N PHE A 35 -3.49 1.87 -0.19
CA PHE A 35 -2.60 1.78 0.97
C PHE A 35 -3.18 0.86 2.04
N LEU A 36 -4.47 1.03 2.39
CA LEU A 36 -5.14 0.15 3.37
C LEU A 36 -5.18 -1.29 2.87
N ALA A 37 -5.43 -1.53 1.59
CA ALA A 37 -5.47 -2.87 1.01
C ALA A 37 -4.09 -3.56 1.09
N LEU A 38 -3.00 -2.83 0.82
CA LEU A 38 -1.64 -3.33 1.02
C LEU A 38 -1.38 -3.66 2.50
N MET A 39 -1.82 -2.80 3.42
CA MET A 39 -1.69 -3.02 4.86
C MET A 39 -2.52 -4.23 5.34
N GLU A 40 -3.73 -4.42 4.83
CA GLU A 40 -4.63 -5.54 5.15
C GLU A 40 -3.93 -6.88 4.90
N THR A 41 -3.15 -7.01 3.83
CA THR A 41 -2.46 -8.27 3.50
C THR A 41 -1.43 -8.73 4.52
N ALA A 42 -0.93 -7.83 5.38
CA ALA A 42 0.18 -8.08 6.32
C ALA A 42 1.50 -8.60 5.67
N VAL A 43 1.64 -8.58 4.34
CA VAL A 43 2.85 -9.03 3.64
C VAL A 43 3.96 -7.96 3.69
N LEU A 44 3.54 -6.70 3.67
CA LEU A 44 4.43 -5.54 3.75
C LEU A 44 4.19 -4.82 5.07
N THR A 45 5.28 -4.34 5.66
CA THR A 45 5.23 -3.44 6.82
C THR A 45 4.82 -2.04 6.40
N ILE A 46 4.32 -1.26 7.36
CA ILE A 46 3.99 0.15 7.13
C ILE A 46 5.21 0.97 6.69
N GLU A 47 6.40 0.63 7.17
CA GLU A 47 7.66 1.27 6.78
C GLU A 47 7.98 0.96 5.31
N GLU A 48 7.89 -0.32 4.91
CA GLU A 48 8.05 -0.73 3.51
C GLU A 48 7.05 0.01 2.61
N ILE A 49 5.75 0.05 2.96
CA ILE A 49 4.71 0.68 2.14
C ILE A 49 4.95 2.19 1.99
N ARG A 50 5.41 2.87 3.04
CA ARG A 50 5.71 4.32 3.01
C ARG A 50 6.90 4.69 2.12
N GLU A 51 7.79 3.73 1.89
CA GLU A 51 8.99 3.92 1.07
C GLU A 51 8.83 3.34 -0.35
N LEU A 52 7.70 2.71 -0.65
CA LEU A 52 7.44 2.14 -1.97
C LEU A 52 7.53 3.18 -3.08
N THR A 53 8.16 2.77 -4.17
CA THR A 53 8.18 3.49 -5.44
C THR A 53 7.55 2.67 -6.55
N TRP A 54 7.12 3.34 -7.61
CA TRP A 54 6.52 2.66 -8.77
C TRP A 54 7.45 1.64 -9.43
N ALA A 55 8.78 1.84 -9.39
CA ALA A 55 9.75 0.89 -9.95
C ALA A 55 9.78 -0.48 -9.23
N GLN A 56 9.28 -0.52 -7.99
CA GLN A 56 9.24 -1.73 -7.17
C GLN A 56 7.95 -2.52 -7.35
N VAL A 57 6.99 -2.00 -8.11
CA VAL A 57 5.69 -2.62 -8.35
C VAL A 57 5.67 -3.24 -9.75
N ARG A 58 5.36 -4.52 -9.83
CA ARG A 58 5.30 -5.25 -11.10
C ARG A 58 4.02 -6.07 -11.18
N THR A 59 3.45 -6.16 -12.38
CA THR A 59 2.34 -7.09 -12.64
C THR A 59 2.89 -8.48 -12.92
N SER A 60 2.17 -9.49 -12.46
CA SER A 60 2.42 -10.90 -12.75
C SER A 60 1.09 -11.62 -13.03
N TYR A 61 1.17 -12.84 -13.55
CA TYR A 61 -0.02 -13.68 -13.73
C TYR A 61 -0.75 -13.93 -12.41
N GLU A 62 0.00 -14.16 -11.33
CA GLU A 62 -0.51 -14.46 -9.99
C GLU A 62 -1.02 -13.23 -9.22
N GLY A 63 -0.84 -12.01 -9.76
CA GLY A 63 -1.27 -10.77 -9.10
C GLY A 63 -0.26 -9.64 -9.27
N ILE A 64 0.00 -8.90 -8.20
CA ILE A 64 1.03 -7.86 -8.16
C ILE A 64 2.20 -8.33 -7.30
N VAL A 65 3.40 -8.12 -7.81
CA VAL A 65 4.66 -8.39 -7.11
C VAL A 65 5.23 -7.06 -6.63
N ILE A 66 5.49 -6.96 -5.32
CA ILE A 66 6.11 -5.80 -4.68
C ILE A 66 7.30 -6.28 -3.86
N LEU A 67 8.48 -5.69 -4.06
CA LEU A 67 9.72 -6.10 -3.38
C LEU A 67 9.98 -7.62 -3.47
N ASP A 68 9.74 -8.19 -4.66
CA ASP A 68 9.86 -9.62 -4.96
C ASP A 68 8.92 -10.54 -4.14
N ARG A 69 7.84 -9.99 -3.57
CA ARG A 69 6.79 -10.73 -2.86
C ARG A 69 5.46 -10.61 -3.60
N VAL A 70 4.73 -11.72 -3.74
CA VAL A 70 3.36 -11.72 -4.28
C VAL A 70 2.42 -11.14 -3.24
N ILE A 71 1.63 -10.13 -3.61
CA ILE A 71 0.70 -9.45 -2.72
C ILE A 71 -0.74 -9.92 -3.03
N PRO A 72 -1.39 -10.65 -2.11
CA PRO A 72 -2.76 -11.14 -2.31
C PRO A 72 -3.77 -10.02 -2.03
N LEU A 73 -4.11 -9.25 -3.06
CA LEU A 73 -5.14 -8.21 -3.01
C LEU A 73 -6.52 -8.75 -3.39
N LYS A 74 -7.58 -8.13 -2.87
CA LYS A 74 -8.95 -8.32 -3.39
C LYS A 74 -9.00 -7.88 -4.86
N GLU A 75 -9.86 -8.52 -5.64
CA GLU A 75 -9.92 -8.37 -7.10
C GLU A 75 -10.09 -6.90 -7.52
N GLU A 76 -10.95 -6.15 -6.85
CA GLU A 76 -11.20 -4.72 -7.12
C GLU A 76 -9.93 -3.84 -6.99
N TYR A 77 -9.09 -4.09 -5.98
CA TYR A 77 -7.84 -3.33 -5.79
C TYR A 77 -6.76 -3.82 -6.74
N LEU A 78 -6.74 -5.12 -7.03
CA LEU A 78 -5.81 -5.71 -7.99
C LEU A 78 -6.01 -5.13 -9.40
N GLU A 79 -7.25 -5.11 -9.89
CA GLU A 79 -7.61 -4.55 -11.19
C GLU A 79 -7.30 -3.05 -11.26
N SER A 80 -7.64 -2.32 -10.20
CA SER A 80 -7.42 -0.89 -10.12
C SER A 80 -5.93 -0.52 -10.14
N MET A 81 -5.06 -1.27 -9.45
CA MET A 81 -3.61 -1.09 -9.54
C MET A 81 -3.05 -1.50 -10.91
N ARG A 82 -3.56 -2.58 -11.52
CA ARG A 82 -3.14 -2.99 -12.87
C ARG A 82 -3.43 -1.90 -13.90
N SER A 83 -4.64 -1.33 -13.86
CA SER A 83 -5.03 -0.22 -14.73
C SER A 83 -4.09 1.00 -14.61
N VAL A 84 -3.69 1.35 -13.38
CA VAL A 84 -2.74 2.44 -13.11
C VAL A 84 -1.35 2.15 -13.69
N LEU A 85 -0.86 0.91 -13.56
CA LEU A 85 0.42 0.50 -14.13
C LEU A 85 0.40 0.45 -15.67
N GLU A 86 -0.72 0.05 -16.27
CA GLU A 86 -0.90 -0.01 -17.73
C GLU A 86 -0.98 1.38 -18.37
N THR A 87 -1.70 2.30 -17.72
CA THR A 87 -1.93 3.66 -18.22
C THR A 87 -0.73 4.59 -18.04
N ARG A 88 0.26 4.20 -17.22
CA ARG A 88 1.37 5.05 -16.77
C ARG A 88 0.90 6.32 -16.05
N ILE A 89 -0.34 6.34 -15.54
CA ILE A 89 -0.90 7.45 -14.78
C ILE A 89 -1.08 6.98 -13.35
N GLY A 90 -0.40 7.62 -12.41
CA GLY A 90 -0.45 7.34 -10.98
C GLY A 90 -1.81 7.61 -10.35
N PHE A 91 -1.93 7.32 -9.05
CA PHE A 91 -3.20 7.47 -8.34
C PHE A 91 -3.70 8.92 -8.26
N TYR A 92 -2.81 9.90 -8.41
CA TYR A 92 -3.11 11.32 -8.34
C TYR A 92 -3.07 12.01 -9.71
N GLY A 93 -3.06 11.22 -10.80
CA GLY A 93 -3.03 11.75 -12.16
C GLY A 93 -1.64 12.14 -12.66
N GLU A 94 -0.58 11.80 -11.94
CA GLU A 94 0.80 12.09 -12.32
C GLU A 94 1.37 11.04 -13.28
N ASP A 95 2.22 11.47 -14.22
CA ASP A 95 2.91 10.55 -15.14
C ASP A 95 3.96 9.70 -14.40
N LEU A 96 3.90 8.39 -14.62
CA LEU A 96 4.84 7.43 -14.07
C LEU A 96 6.10 7.35 -14.94
N ASN A 97 7.14 8.09 -14.56
CA ASN A 97 8.42 8.08 -15.27
C ASN A 97 9.21 6.77 -15.04
N SER A 98 9.77 6.24 -16.13
CA SER A 98 10.46 4.95 -16.20
C SER A 98 11.97 5.12 -16.44
N SER A 99 12.71 5.61 -15.45
CA SER A 99 14.09 5.17 -15.17
C SER A 99 14.65 5.92 -13.95
N ASP A 100 14.95 5.19 -12.87
CA ASP A 100 15.84 5.56 -11.75
C ASP A 100 15.53 6.81 -10.90
N GLY A 101 14.35 7.40 -11.03
CA GLY A 101 13.83 8.44 -10.14
C GLY A 101 12.34 8.27 -9.84
N SER A 102 11.84 7.04 -9.93
CA SER A 102 10.40 6.74 -9.87
C SER A 102 9.77 7.39 -8.64
N PRO A 103 8.69 8.17 -8.79
CA PRO A 103 8.06 8.83 -7.66
C PRO A 103 7.60 7.79 -6.64
N ARG A 104 7.43 8.25 -5.40
CA ARG A 104 6.81 7.41 -4.35
C ARG A 104 5.43 6.98 -4.82
N LEU A 105 5.08 5.74 -4.50
CA LEU A 105 3.79 5.15 -4.81
C LEU A 105 2.64 5.96 -4.18
N PHE A 106 2.89 6.50 -2.99
CA PHE A 106 1.95 7.33 -2.24
C PHE A 106 2.53 8.71 -1.98
N SER A 107 1.69 9.74 -2.08
CA SER A 107 2.08 11.10 -1.75
C SER A 107 2.35 11.25 -0.26
N LYS A 108 3.20 12.21 0.13
CA LYS A 108 3.44 12.49 1.56
C LYS A 108 2.16 12.88 2.30
N GLU A 109 1.21 13.50 1.60
CA GLU A 109 -0.06 13.95 2.16
C GLU A 109 -0.96 12.75 2.49
N SER A 110 -1.23 11.87 1.54
CA SER A 110 -2.06 10.69 1.80
C SER A 110 -1.42 9.77 2.82
N LEU A 111 -0.08 9.61 2.80
CA LEU A 111 0.61 8.86 3.85
C LEU A 111 0.34 9.46 5.23
N LYS A 112 0.36 10.78 5.38
CA LYS A 112 0.12 11.47 6.66
C LYS A 112 -1.33 11.32 7.11
N VAL A 113 -2.30 11.46 6.20
CA VAL A 113 -3.73 11.30 6.49
C VAL A 113 -3.98 9.86 6.95
N ILE A 114 -3.60 8.88 6.14
CA ILE A 114 -3.94 7.48 6.40
C ILE A 114 -3.23 6.89 7.63
N THR A 115 -1.96 7.25 7.88
CA THR A 115 -1.26 6.80 9.09
C THR A 115 -1.89 7.40 10.35
N LYS A 116 -2.31 8.67 10.30
CA LYS A 116 -3.00 9.31 11.42
C LYS A 116 -4.31 8.58 11.73
N GLU A 117 -5.12 8.29 10.72
CA GLU A 117 -6.39 7.56 10.90
C GLU A 117 -6.13 6.14 11.44
N LEU A 118 -5.17 5.40 10.88
CA LEU A 118 -4.79 4.07 11.36
C LEU A 118 -4.31 4.05 12.82
N ASP A 119 -3.60 5.09 13.26
CA ASP A 119 -3.11 5.20 14.64
C ASP A 119 -4.25 5.54 15.61
N GLN A 120 -5.15 6.44 15.21
CA GLN A 120 -6.29 6.89 16.02
C GLN A 120 -7.41 5.86 16.09
N PHE A 121 -7.57 5.03 15.06
CA PHE A 121 -8.57 3.99 15.02
C PHE A 121 -8.37 2.99 16.17
N LYS A 122 -9.38 2.83 17.01
CA LYS A 122 -9.43 1.82 18.07
C LYS A 122 -10.65 0.96 17.78
N GLU A 123 -10.40 -0.32 17.50
CA GLU A 123 -11.42 -1.37 17.42
C GLU A 123 -12.25 -1.43 18.71
#